data_AF-A0A202DUM0-F1
#
_entry.id   AF-A0A202DUM0-F1
#
_cell.length_a   1.000
_cell.length_b   1.000
_cell.length_c   1.000
_cell.angle_alpha   90.00
_cell.angle_beta   90.00
_cell.angle_gamma   90.00
#
_symmetry.space_group_name_H-M   'P 1'
#
loop_
_entity.id
_entity.type
_entity.pdbx_description
1 polymer ?
#
loop_
_entity_poly.entity_id
_entity_poly.type
_entity_poly.pdbx_seq_one_letter_code
_entity_poly.pdbx_strand_id
1 'polypeptide(L)'
;MSRKSAMIFVGLVLGLGWAIRGHFGHEWGASWAGAMSVLAVLAVTRRKDWSLRWPVLVVMGGVGWGLGGMMSYGIVVGYCRGIEFGNVLYGYAMLAVIGGLYGFIGGGWFGLGLESTEKNKPDWAALLTQMVAGALFFWAVLIPQFEWKMTPPRSELWAACFGAAFALTWYLYRNGYSRALRLAVYSAIGGGFGFAFGNFLQLLGNVSGLSFNWWNVMEFSLGFFGGLGMAYGVLTRQWPETVRPSRVANWLGLIFLFFAIPATNLIHQFDKGHLVEMGERLGYANPHGFAQVQALIAWIVLLVFLIFGILVYRRHQENGQSLRHSIVPLFLYAYTLWYLFYSHMKKGFLYKGSPFQLEQLLYWVVLAVFFVMWLLKGRQDNELLFAVEQKETWKRAWGIGIALIVILVVITLISINIHDGQFGYHERFK
;
A
#
# COMPACT_ATOMS: atom_id res chain seq x y z
N MET A 1 0.58 20.29 11.54
CA MET A 1 -0.46 20.06 10.49
C MET A 1 -1.82 19.95 11.15
N SER A 2 -2.92 20.38 10.49
CA SER A 2 -4.27 20.03 10.98
C SER A 2 -4.54 18.53 10.76
N ARG A 3 -5.48 17.94 11.51
CA ARG A 3 -5.84 16.52 11.36
C ARG A 3 -6.28 16.19 9.93
N LYS A 4 -7.13 17.02 9.32
CA LYS A 4 -7.58 16.84 7.92
C LYS A 4 -6.41 16.87 6.95
N SER A 5 -5.50 17.84 7.10
CA SER A 5 -4.30 17.93 6.25
C SER A 5 -3.36 16.74 6.45
N ALA A 6 -3.24 16.22 7.68
CA ALA A 6 -2.44 15.02 7.97
C ALA A 6 -3.04 13.77 7.31
N MET A 7 -4.37 13.61 7.32
CA MET A 7 -5.04 12.52 6.61
C MET A 7 -4.78 12.60 5.10
N ILE A 8 -4.97 13.78 4.49
CA ILE A 8 -4.69 13.98 3.06
C ILE A 8 -3.22 13.71 2.74
N PHE A 9 -2.29 14.15 3.58
CA PHE A 9 -0.87 13.88 3.42
C PHE A 9 -0.58 12.37 3.37
N VAL A 10 -1.10 11.59 4.32
CA VAL A 10 -0.91 10.13 4.35
C VAL A 10 -1.58 9.46 3.14
N GLY A 11 -2.78 9.92 2.76
CA GLY A 11 -3.46 9.47 1.55
C GLY A 11 -2.61 9.70 0.30
N LEU A 12 -2.10 10.91 0.09
CA LEU A 12 -1.24 11.22 -1.06
C LEU A 12 0.03 10.37 -1.11
N VAL A 13 0.67 10.13 0.03
CA VAL A 13 1.88 9.30 0.10
C VAL A 13 1.57 7.84 -0.26
N LEU A 14 0.52 7.24 0.31
CA LEU A 14 0.18 5.86 -0.04
C LEU A 14 -0.37 5.77 -1.47
N GLY A 15 -1.14 6.76 -1.94
CA GLY A 15 -1.59 6.85 -3.32
C GLY A 15 -0.43 6.86 -4.31
N LEU A 16 0.58 7.70 -4.07
CA LEU A 16 1.81 7.72 -4.88
C LEU A 16 2.55 6.39 -4.80
N GLY A 17 2.76 5.88 -3.58
CA GLY A 17 3.44 4.60 -3.37
C GLY A 17 2.74 3.46 -4.12
N TRP A 18 1.41 3.43 -4.13
CA TRP A 18 0.62 2.40 -4.78
C TRP A 18 0.63 2.52 -6.31
N ALA A 19 0.56 3.74 -6.85
CA ALA A 19 0.67 3.98 -8.30
C ALA A 19 2.05 3.59 -8.84
N ILE A 20 3.12 3.87 -8.09
CA ILE A 20 4.47 3.44 -8.44
C ILE A 20 4.60 1.91 -8.34
N ARG A 21 3.94 1.29 -7.34
CA ARG A 21 3.98 -0.16 -7.14
C ARG A 21 3.57 -0.95 -8.38
N GLY A 22 2.64 -0.44 -9.18
CA GLY A 22 2.20 -1.09 -10.41
C GLY A 22 3.34 -1.46 -11.35
N HIS A 23 4.49 -0.80 -11.21
CA HIS A 23 5.68 -1.09 -11.99
C HIS A 23 6.52 -2.24 -11.44
N PHE A 24 6.43 -2.57 -10.15
CA PHE A 24 7.35 -3.52 -9.47
C PHE A 24 6.69 -4.80 -9.00
N GLY A 25 5.39 -4.97 -9.24
CA GLY A 25 4.69 -6.21 -8.95
C GLY A 25 4.27 -6.42 -7.49
N HIS A 26 3.67 -7.58 -7.29
CA HIS A 26 2.59 -7.91 -6.34
C HIS A 26 2.91 -7.68 -4.85
N GLU A 27 3.82 -8.45 -4.23
CA GLU A 27 4.08 -8.43 -2.77
C GLU A 27 5.10 -7.37 -2.34
N TRP A 28 6.22 -7.32 -3.04
CA TRP A 28 7.35 -6.48 -2.65
C TRP A 28 7.12 -5.01 -2.99
N GLY A 29 6.38 -4.72 -4.07
CA GLY A 29 5.91 -3.37 -4.37
C GLY A 29 4.86 -2.90 -3.36
N ALA A 30 3.92 -3.77 -2.98
CA ALA A 30 2.95 -3.48 -1.91
C ALA A 30 3.64 -3.20 -0.57
N SER A 31 4.70 -3.96 -0.26
CA SER A 31 5.48 -3.75 0.96
C SER A 31 6.12 -2.38 1.01
N TRP A 32 6.63 -1.91 -0.13
CA TRP A 32 7.22 -0.58 -0.26
C TRP A 32 6.18 0.52 -0.04
N ALA A 33 5.04 0.43 -0.72
CA ALA A 33 3.95 1.39 -0.58
C ALA A 33 3.42 1.43 0.87
N GLY A 34 3.25 0.27 1.50
CA GLY A 34 2.89 0.14 2.91
C GLY A 34 3.89 0.84 3.84
N ALA A 35 5.19 0.61 3.62
CA ALA A 35 6.26 1.28 4.39
C ALA A 35 6.23 2.81 4.25
N MET A 36 6.04 3.33 3.03
CA MET A 36 5.87 4.78 2.80
C MET A 36 4.70 5.36 3.59
N SER A 37 3.57 4.66 3.62
CA SER A 37 2.38 5.14 4.34
C SER A 37 2.58 5.19 5.85
N VAL A 38 3.28 4.20 6.44
CA VAL A 38 3.63 4.24 7.87
C VAL A 38 4.62 5.36 8.15
N LEU A 39 5.65 5.53 7.32
CA LEU A 39 6.56 6.68 7.43
C LEU A 39 5.79 8.00 7.40
N ALA A 40 4.77 8.13 6.55
CA ALA A 40 3.91 9.32 6.52
C ALA A 40 3.11 9.51 7.82
N VAL A 41 2.50 8.46 8.36
CA VAL A 41 1.79 8.53 9.66
C VAL A 41 2.74 8.95 10.78
N LEU A 42 3.94 8.35 10.84
CA LEU A 42 4.95 8.69 11.83
C LEU A 42 5.48 10.11 11.65
N ALA A 43 5.64 10.58 10.41
CA ALA A 43 6.08 11.94 10.10
C ALA A 43 5.08 13.01 10.55
N VAL A 44 3.77 12.74 10.47
CA VAL A 44 2.74 13.70 10.90
C VAL A 44 2.43 13.60 12.40
N THR A 45 2.53 12.42 13.01
CA THR A 45 2.21 12.22 14.43
C THR A 45 3.35 12.60 15.37
N ARG A 46 4.61 12.43 14.94
CA ARG A 46 5.82 12.86 15.67
C ARG A 46 5.92 12.36 17.10
N ARG A 47 5.18 11.30 17.43
CA ARG A 47 5.16 10.72 18.76
C ARG A 47 6.55 10.23 19.14
N LYS A 48 7.02 10.71 20.28
CA LYS A 48 8.38 10.46 20.79
C LYS A 48 8.72 8.98 20.82
N ASP A 49 7.82 8.16 21.36
CA ASP A 49 7.98 6.72 21.53
C ASP A 49 7.93 5.98 20.18
N TRP A 50 7.07 6.40 19.25
CA TRP A 50 6.99 5.81 17.91
C TRP A 50 8.19 6.15 17.04
N SER A 51 8.67 7.39 17.08
CA SER A 51 9.86 7.81 16.34
C SER A 51 11.12 7.05 16.76
N LEU A 52 11.21 6.57 18.01
CA LEU A 52 12.35 5.74 18.44
C LEU A 52 12.27 4.30 17.90
N ARG A 53 11.09 3.87 17.45
CA ARG A 53 10.81 2.52 16.92
C ARG A 53 10.39 2.53 15.46
N TRP A 54 10.64 3.64 14.77
CA TRP A 54 10.17 3.85 13.40
C TRP A 54 10.55 2.69 12.46
N PRO A 55 11.76 2.08 12.49
CA PRO A 55 12.09 1.02 11.53
C PRO A 55 11.17 -0.19 11.71
N VAL A 56 10.96 -0.62 12.96
CA VAL A 56 10.10 -1.76 13.26
C VAL A 56 8.64 -1.47 12.89
N LEU A 57 8.12 -0.30 13.24
CA LEU A 57 6.74 0.06 12.89
C LEU A 57 6.52 0.11 11.37
N VAL A 58 7.51 0.62 10.63
CA VAL A 58 7.47 0.70 9.17
C VAL A 58 7.56 -0.69 8.54
N VAL A 59 8.39 -1.59 9.08
CA VAL A 59 8.42 -3.01 8.68
C VAL A 59 7.05 -3.65 8.89
N MET A 60 6.41 -3.42 10.04
CA MET A 60 5.11 -4.03 10.34
C MET A 60 4.04 -3.60 9.34
N GLY A 61 3.97 -2.31 8.98
CA GLY A 61 3.06 -1.88 7.92
C GLY A 61 3.46 -2.39 6.54
N GLY A 62 4.76 -2.35 6.21
CA GLY A 62 5.27 -2.87 4.95
C GLY A 62 4.92 -4.34 4.75
N VAL A 63 5.26 -5.21 5.70
CA VAL A 63 4.90 -6.63 5.66
C VAL A 63 3.38 -6.83 5.58
N GLY A 64 2.59 -6.10 6.38
CA GLY A 64 1.14 -6.23 6.37
C GLY A 64 0.51 -5.94 5.00
N TRP A 65 0.87 -4.82 4.37
CA TRP A 65 0.40 -4.49 3.01
C TRP A 65 1.02 -5.43 1.96
N GLY A 66 2.25 -5.87 2.18
CA GLY A 66 2.98 -6.84 1.38
C GLY A 66 2.28 -8.19 1.24
N LEU A 67 1.76 -8.74 2.35
CA LEU A 67 1.02 -9.99 2.37
C LEU A 67 -0.24 -9.94 1.49
N GLY A 68 -0.93 -8.78 1.43
CA GLY A 68 -2.05 -8.61 0.52
C GLY A 68 -1.65 -8.64 -0.96
N GLY A 69 -0.38 -8.36 -1.24
CA GLY A 69 0.20 -8.33 -2.58
C GLY A 69 -0.03 -9.58 -3.40
N MET A 70 -0.08 -10.75 -2.75
CA MET A 70 -0.22 -12.07 -3.39
C MET A 70 -1.56 -12.26 -4.12
N MET A 71 -2.56 -11.41 -3.85
CA MET A 71 -3.88 -11.51 -4.47
C MET A 71 -3.85 -11.02 -5.91
N SER A 72 -4.29 -11.88 -6.84
CA SER A 72 -4.55 -11.47 -8.21
C SER A 72 -5.88 -10.72 -8.31
N TYR A 73 -5.94 -9.66 -9.13
CA TYR A 73 -7.17 -8.88 -9.33
C TYR A 73 -7.42 -8.46 -10.78
N GLY A 74 -6.48 -8.71 -11.70
CA GLY A 74 -6.58 -8.19 -13.07
C GLY A 74 -7.80 -8.69 -13.83
N ILE A 75 -8.25 -9.93 -13.59
CA ILE A 75 -9.48 -10.44 -14.19
C ILE A 75 -10.75 -9.83 -13.60
N VAL A 76 -10.71 -9.46 -12.31
CA VAL A 76 -11.83 -8.81 -11.60
C VAL A 76 -12.06 -7.39 -12.13
N VAL A 77 -10.98 -6.70 -12.49
CA VAL A 77 -11.04 -5.44 -13.26
C VAL A 77 -11.78 -5.65 -14.58
N GLY A 78 -11.53 -6.77 -15.27
CA GLY A 78 -12.21 -7.13 -16.51
C GLY A 78 -13.70 -7.44 -16.35
N TYR A 79 -14.15 -7.98 -15.20
CA TYR A 79 -15.58 -8.15 -14.91
C TYR A 79 -16.33 -6.81 -14.88
N CYS A 80 -15.67 -5.74 -14.46
CA CYS A 80 -16.26 -4.40 -14.38
C CYS A 80 -16.41 -3.72 -15.76
N ARG A 81 -15.87 -4.31 -16.83
CA ARG A 81 -15.92 -3.80 -18.21
C ARG A 81 -17.13 -4.30 -19.01
N GLY A 82 -17.99 -5.08 -18.36
CA GLY A 82 -19.19 -5.66 -18.95
C GLY A 82 -20.38 -4.72 -18.99
N ILE A 83 -21.47 -5.23 -19.57
CA ILE A 83 -22.76 -4.54 -19.66
C ILE A 83 -23.83 -5.20 -18.77
N GLU A 84 -23.58 -6.39 -18.26
CA GLU A 84 -24.51 -7.09 -17.38
C GLU A 84 -24.36 -6.63 -15.93
N PHE A 85 -25.46 -6.14 -15.36
CA PHE A 85 -25.48 -5.60 -14.00
C PHE A 85 -24.90 -6.58 -12.96
N GLY A 86 -25.29 -7.86 -13.00
CA GLY A 86 -24.83 -8.86 -12.04
C GLY A 86 -23.31 -9.10 -12.10
N ASN A 87 -22.76 -9.20 -13.30
CA ASN A 87 -21.32 -9.42 -13.51
C ASN A 87 -20.49 -8.19 -13.08
N VAL A 88 -20.95 -6.99 -13.45
CA VAL A 88 -20.25 -5.74 -13.13
C VAL A 88 -20.33 -5.42 -11.64
N LEU A 89 -21.50 -5.62 -11.02
CA LEU A 89 -21.66 -5.47 -9.57
C LEU A 89 -20.75 -6.44 -8.82
N TYR A 90 -20.67 -7.70 -9.28
CA TYR A 90 -19.75 -8.68 -8.72
C TYR A 90 -18.30 -8.21 -8.84
N GLY A 91 -17.88 -7.73 -10.01
CA GLY A 91 -16.55 -7.16 -10.22
C GLY A 91 -16.21 -6.05 -9.22
N TYR A 92 -17.06 -5.03 -9.10
CA TYR A 92 -16.84 -3.94 -8.15
C TYR A 92 -16.85 -4.39 -6.68
N ALA A 93 -17.77 -5.30 -6.32
CA ALA A 93 -17.83 -5.86 -4.98
C ALA A 93 -16.56 -6.66 -4.63
N MET A 94 -16.06 -7.47 -5.56
CA MET A 94 -14.85 -8.27 -5.34
C MET A 94 -13.60 -7.38 -5.29
N LEU A 95 -13.52 -6.32 -6.10
CA LEU A 95 -12.45 -5.32 -5.95
C LEU A 95 -12.51 -4.64 -4.58
N ALA A 96 -13.72 -4.33 -4.08
CA ALA A 96 -13.87 -3.79 -2.73
C ALA A 96 -13.41 -4.79 -1.64
N VAL A 97 -13.68 -6.09 -1.81
CA VAL A 97 -13.18 -7.13 -0.90
C VAL A 97 -11.65 -7.21 -0.96
N ILE A 98 -11.06 -7.29 -2.15
CA ILE A 98 -9.60 -7.38 -2.32
C ILE A 98 -8.92 -6.16 -1.71
N GLY A 99 -9.40 -4.95 -2.02
CA GLY A 99 -8.86 -3.71 -1.46
C GLY A 99 -9.05 -3.62 0.06
N GLY A 100 -10.18 -4.15 0.54
CA GLY A 100 -10.45 -4.33 1.96
C GLY A 100 -9.44 -5.24 2.65
N LEU A 101 -9.10 -6.38 2.04
CA LEU A 101 -8.11 -7.32 2.59
C LEU A 101 -6.70 -6.70 2.65
N TYR A 102 -6.28 -5.98 1.60
CA TYR A 102 -5.04 -5.20 1.62
C TYR A 102 -5.00 -4.24 2.82
N GLY A 103 -6.04 -3.41 2.93
CA GLY A 103 -6.15 -2.43 3.99
C GLY A 103 -6.24 -3.05 5.38
N PHE A 104 -6.98 -4.16 5.53
CA PHE A 104 -7.18 -4.83 6.81
C PHE A 104 -5.88 -5.41 7.35
N ILE A 105 -5.17 -6.20 6.55
CA ILE A 105 -3.92 -6.84 6.99
C ILE A 105 -2.85 -5.77 7.24
N GLY A 106 -2.70 -4.81 6.32
CA GLY A 106 -1.77 -3.69 6.46
C GLY A 106 -2.01 -2.83 7.71
N GLY A 107 -3.26 -2.40 7.90
CA GLY A 107 -3.67 -1.61 9.06
C GLY A 107 -3.62 -2.40 10.38
N GLY A 108 -3.96 -3.68 10.37
CA GLY A 108 -3.92 -4.55 11.53
C GLY A 108 -2.50 -4.82 12.02
N TRP A 109 -1.57 -5.16 11.11
CA TRP A 109 -0.16 -5.31 11.45
C TRP A 109 0.43 -4.01 11.96
N PHE A 110 0.22 -2.89 11.27
CA PHE A 110 0.72 -1.60 11.74
C PHE A 110 0.15 -1.24 13.12
N GLY A 111 -1.16 -1.39 13.30
CA GLY A 111 -1.87 -1.10 14.54
C GLY A 111 -1.41 -1.95 15.70
N LEU A 112 -1.11 -3.23 15.46
CA LEU A 112 -0.55 -4.13 16.47
C LEU A 112 0.79 -3.59 16.98
N GLY A 113 1.61 -3.02 16.10
CA GLY A 113 2.89 -2.38 16.46
C GLY A 113 2.71 -1.16 17.34
N LEU A 114 1.70 -0.33 17.04
CA LEU A 114 1.37 0.87 17.79
C LEU A 114 0.76 0.56 19.17
N GLU A 115 -0.09 -0.46 19.27
CA GLU A 115 -0.80 -0.83 20.51
C GLU A 115 0.02 -1.75 21.42
N SER A 116 1.09 -2.38 20.91
CA SER A 116 1.99 -3.20 21.71
C SER A 116 2.62 -2.40 22.85
N THR A 117 2.51 -2.92 24.08
CA THR A 117 3.09 -2.32 25.30
C THR A 117 3.99 -3.32 26.02
N GLU A 118 4.75 -2.86 27.02
CA GLU A 118 5.57 -3.78 27.83
C GLU A 118 4.73 -4.86 28.54
N LYS A 119 3.49 -4.53 28.91
CA LYS A 119 2.57 -5.44 29.60
C LYS A 119 1.80 -6.36 28.66
N ASN A 120 1.60 -5.95 27.40
CA ASN A 120 0.83 -6.70 26.41
C ASN A 120 1.58 -6.73 25.09
N LYS A 121 2.45 -7.74 24.92
CA LYS A 121 3.24 -7.99 23.71
C LYS A 121 2.57 -9.07 22.87
N PRO A 122 2.58 -8.94 21.53
CA PRO A 122 2.07 -9.99 20.69
C PRO A 122 2.94 -11.24 20.82
N ASP A 123 2.32 -12.37 21.12
CA ASP A 123 2.88 -13.68 20.82
C ASP A 123 2.94 -13.85 19.29
N TRP A 124 4.12 -13.56 18.73
CA TRP A 124 4.39 -13.61 17.30
C TRP A 124 4.31 -15.03 16.74
N ALA A 125 4.76 -16.03 17.49
CA ALA A 125 4.73 -17.42 17.05
C ALA A 125 3.28 -17.89 16.92
N ALA A 126 2.45 -17.62 17.93
CA ALA A 126 1.03 -17.94 17.88
C ALA A 126 0.31 -17.16 16.78
N LEU A 127 0.55 -15.85 16.63
CA LEU A 127 -0.08 -15.03 15.59
C LEU A 127 0.25 -15.57 14.19
N LEU A 128 1.53 -15.76 13.88
CA LEU A 128 1.96 -16.24 12.57
C LEU A 128 1.41 -17.64 12.27
N THR A 129 1.46 -18.54 13.26
CA THR A 129 0.91 -19.89 13.10
C THR A 129 -0.60 -19.85 12.85
N GLN A 130 -1.34 -19.02 13.57
CA GLN A 130 -2.79 -18.86 13.39
C GLN A 130 -3.12 -18.24 12.03
N MET A 131 -2.36 -17.25 11.57
CA MET A 131 -2.55 -16.66 10.23
C MET A 131 -2.28 -17.67 9.12
N VAL A 132 -1.20 -18.46 9.22
CA VAL A 132 -0.89 -19.52 8.25
C VAL A 132 -1.96 -20.61 8.27
N ALA A 133 -2.34 -21.09 9.45
CA ALA A 133 -3.39 -22.10 9.60
C ALA A 133 -4.73 -21.61 9.04
N GLY A 134 -5.11 -20.36 9.34
CA GLY A 134 -6.30 -19.72 8.79
C GLY A 134 -6.23 -19.60 7.27
N ALA A 135 -5.10 -19.16 6.72
CA ALA A 135 -4.89 -19.07 5.28
C ALA A 135 -5.07 -20.42 4.58
N LEU A 136 -4.43 -21.48 5.09
CA LEU A 136 -4.54 -22.83 4.56
C LEU A 136 -5.96 -23.37 4.67
N PHE A 137 -6.61 -23.20 5.83
CA PHE A 137 -7.97 -23.67 6.07
C PHE A 137 -8.98 -23.02 5.11
N PHE A 138 -9.02 -21.69 5.04
CA PHE A 138 -9.99 -21.00 4.18
C PHE A 138 -9.69 -21.22 2.70
N TRP A 139 -8.43 -21.27 2.30
CA TRP A 139 -8.10 -21.62 0.93
C TRP A 139 -8.58 -23.04 0.59
N ALA A 140 -8.31 -24.03 1.44
CA ALA A 140 -8.71 -25.42 1.24
C ALA A 140 -10.24 -25.61 1.27
N VAL A 141 -10.98 -24.85 2.07
CA VAL A 141 -12.45 -24.97 2.10
C VAL A 141 -13.09 -24.21 0.94
N LEU A 142 -12.74 -22.94 0.74
CA LEU A 142 -13.42 -22.10 -0.24
C LEU A 142 -13.09 -22.49 -1.68
N ILE A 143 -11.84 -22.89 -1.96
CA ILE A 143 -11.38 -23.07 -3.34
C ILE A 143 -11.60 -24.49 -3.87
N PRO A 144 -11.00 -25.56 -3.32
CA PRO A 144 -11.22 -26.90 -3.86
C PRO A 144 -12.49 -27.58 -3.35
N GLN A 145 -13.02 -27.27 -2.15
CA GLN A 145 -14.25 -27.92 -1.66
C GLN A 145 -15.52 -27.21 -2.14
N PHE A 146 -15.58 -25.88 -2.03
CA PHE A 146 -16.77 -25.12 -2.43
C PHE A 146 -16.70 -24.54 -3.84
N GLU A 147 -15.53 -24.57 -4.47
CA GLU A 147 -15.31 -24.02 -5.81
C GLU A 147 -15.70 -22.54 -5.94
N TRP A 148 -15.61 -21.79 -4.85
CA TRP A 148 -15.85 -20.35 -4.82
C TRP A 148 -14.66 -19.61 -5.41
N LYS A 149 -14.55 -19.67 -6.73
CA LYS A 149 -13.49 -19.03 -7.51
C LYS A 149 -13.86 -17.58 -7.80
N MET A 150 -13.00 -16.64 -7.41
CA MET A 150 -13.15 -15.21 -7.65
C MET A 150 -12.35 -14.75 -8.87
N THR A 151 -11.21 -15.39 -9.14
CA THR A 151 -10.23 -14.94 -10.14
C THR A 151 -9.88 -16.00 -11.21
N PRO A 152 -10.72 -16.98 -11.59
CA PRO A 152 -10.30 -18.07 -12.47
C PRO A 152 -9.94 -17.54 -13.87
N PRO A 153 -8.83 -18.00 -14.52
CA PRO A 153 -7.93 -19.08 -14.14
C PRO A 153 -6.69 -18.62 -13.33
N ARG A 154 -6.70 -17.40 -12.79
CA ARG A 154 -5.60 -16.86 -11.97
C ARG A 154 -5.61 -17.49 -10.58
N SER A 155 -4.57 -17.17 -9.81
CA SER A 155 -4.42 -17.58 -8.42
C SER A 155 -5.57 -17.07 -7.54
N GLU A 156 -6.14 -17.97 -6.74
CA GLU A 156 -7.23 -17.73 -5.78
C GLU A 156 -6.69 -17.43 -4.36
N LEU A 157 -5.49 -16.87 -4.25
CA LEU A 157 -4.86 -16.53 -2.96
C LEU A 157 -5.62 -15.46 -2.16
N TRP A 158 -6.63 -14.81 -2.72
CA TRP A 158 -7.55 -13.97 -1.95
C TRP A 158 -8.21 -14.77 -0.80
N ALA A 159 -8.52 -16.06 -0.99
CA ALA A 159 -9.11 -16.90 0.05
C ALA A 159 -8.12 -17.17 1.18
N ALA A 160 -6.83 -17.34 0.85
CA ALA A 160 -5.76 -17.46 1.82
C ALA A 160 -5.57 -16.15 2.60
N CYS A 161 -5.56 -15.00 1.91
CA CYS A 161 -5.51 -13.68 2.56
C CYS A 161 -6.73 -13.42 3.44
N PHE A 162 -7.93 -13.86 3.02
CA PHE A 162 -9.15 -13.78 3.82
C PHE A 162 -9.02 -14.62 5.10
N GLY A 163 -8.54 -15.86 5.00
CA GLY A 163 -8.29 -16.70 6.17
C GLY A 163 -7.24 -16.13 7.13
N ALA A 164 -6.15 -15.56 6.59
CA ALA A 164 -5.15 -14.86 7.39
C ALA A 164 -5.73 -13.62 8.10
N ALA A 165 -6.56 -12.83 7.41
CA ALA A 165 -7.26 -11.68 7.97
C ALA A 165 -8.27 -12.09 9.06
N PHE A 166 -8.97 -13.21 8.88
CA PHE A 166 -9.87 -13.78 9.88
C PHE A 166 -9.12 -14.19 11.15
N ALA A 167 -8.00 -14.92 11.00
CA ALA A 167 -7.15 -15.29 12.12
C ALA A 167 -6.54 -14.08 12.84
N LEU A 168 -6.09 -13.07 12.09
CA LEU A 168 -5.62 -11.80 12.64
C LEU A 168 -6.75 -11.10 13.43
N THR A 169 -7.97 -11.05 12.90
CA THR A 169 -9.14 -10.48 13.58
C THR A 169 -9.37 -11.16 14.93
N TRP A 170 -9.42 -12.50 14.93
CA TRP A 170 -9.61 -13.29 16.13
C TRP A 170 -8.50 -13.06 17.15
N TYR A 171 -7.24 -13.04 16.69
CA TYR A 171 -6.08 -12.75 17.53
C TYR A 171 -6.16 -11.36 18.16
N LEU A 172 -6.45 -10.31 17.37
CA LEU A 172 -6.53 -8.94 17.88
C LEU A 172 -7.65 -8.80 18.90
N TYR A 173 -8.81 -9.41 18.63
CA TYR A 173 -9.95 -9.40 19.54
C TYR A 173 -9.64 -10.08 20.87
N ARG A 174 -9.19 -11.34 20.85
CA ARG A 174 -9.00 -12.13 22.08
C ARG A 174 -7.85 -11.65 22.97
N ASN A 175 -6.86 -10.97 22.40
CA ASN A 175 -5.73 -10.41 23.15
C ASN A 175 -5.91 -8.91 23.47
N GLY A 176 -7.10 -8.35 23.24
CA GLY A 176 -7.44 -6.99 23.66
C GLY A 176 -6.84 -5.86 22.80
N TYR A 177 -6.39 -6.16 21.57
CA TYR A 177 -5.84 -5.18 20.63
C TYR A 177 -6.94 -4.43 19.86
N SER A 178 -7.81 -3.73 20.60
CA SER A 178 -8.99 -3.07 20.07
C SER A 178 -8.66 -1.89 19.14
N ARG A 179 -7.56 -1.17 19.38
CA ARG A 179 -7.14 -0.01 18.57
C ARG A 179 -6.53 -0.48 17.25
N ALA A 180 -5.77 -1.57 17.29
CA ALA A 180 -5.24 -2.23 16.11
C ALA A 180 -6.37 -2.80 15.23
N LEU A 181 -7.36 -3.48 15.83
CA LEU A 181 -8.51 -3.99 15.10
C LEU A 181 -9.29 -2.85 14.45
N ARG A 182 -9.51 -1.75 15.17
CA ARG A 182 -10.13 -0.54 14.61
C ARG A 182 -9.34 0.01 13.42
N LEU A 183 -8.02 0.09 13.54
CA LEU A 183 -7.16 0.56 12.46
C LEU A 183 -7.26 -0.34 11.22
N ALA A 184 -7.26 -1.66 11.42
CA ALA A 184 -7.48 -2.65 10.37
C ALA A 184 -8.80 -2.40 9.62
N VAL A 185 -9.90 -2.24 10.35
CA VAL A 185 -11.23 -2.01 9.77
C VAL A 185 -11.30 -0.70 8.97
N TYR A 186 -10.80 0.41 9.49
CA TYR A 186 -10.85 1.69 8.75
C TYR A 186 -9.93 1.71 7.54
N SER A 187 -8.76 1.07 7.64
CA SER A 187 -7.87 0.86 6.50
C SER A 187 -8.52 -0.03 5.45
N ALA A 188 -9.26 -1.07 5.85
CA ALA A 188 -10.04 -1.93 4.96
C ALA A 188 -11.17 -1.17 4.24
N ILE A 189 -11.95 -0.37 4.96
CA ILE A 189 -13.01 0.47 4.37
C ILE A 189 -12.40 1.41 3.31
N GLY A 190 -11.29 2.06 3.65
CA GLY A 190 -10.57 2.96 2.74
C GLY A 190 -10.04 2.25 1.51
N GLY A 191 -9.32 1.13 1.70
CA GLY A 191 -8.74 0.34 0.60
C GLY A 191 -9.83 -0.28 -0.30
N GLY A 192 -10.89 -0.83 0.28
CA GLY A 192 -11.99 -1.44 -0.46
C GLY A 192 -12.75 -0.43 -1.30
N PHE A 193 -13.18 0.68 -0.68
CA PHE A 193 -13.80 1.79 -1.43
C PHE A 193 -12.86 2.31 -2.52
N GLY A 194 -11.58 2.53 -2.19
CA GLY A 194 -10.59 3.05 -3.11
C GLY A 194 -10.34 2.15 -4.32
N PHE A 195 -10.42 0.82 -4.17
CA PHE A 195 -10.26 -0.08 -5.31
C PHE A 195 -11.45 0.01 -6.26
N ALA A 196 -12.66 -0.18 -5.73
CA ALA A 196 -13.86 -0.23 -6.55
C ALA A 196 -14.10 1.12 -7.25
N PHE A 197 -13.98 2.21 -6.49
CA PHE A 197 -14.09 3.56 -7.03
C PHE A 197 -12.94 3.88 -8.01
N GLY A 198 -11.71 3.48 -7.69
CA GLY A 198 -10.57 3.64 -8.58
C GLY A 198 -10.78 2.94 -9.93
N ASN A 199 -11.35 1.74 -9.92
CA ASN A 199 -11.65 1.01 -11.15
C ASN A 199 -12.81 1.63 -11.93
N PHE A 200 -13.78 2.24 -11.24
CA PHE A 200 -14.81 3.05 -11.88
C PHE A 200 -14.20 4.28 -12.59
N LEU A 201 -13.25 4.97 -11.96
CA LEU A 201 -12.50 6.06 -12.62
C LEU A 201 -11.70 5.56 -13.82
N GLN A 202 -11.09 4.37 -13.71
CA GLN A 202 -10.39 3.76 -14.83
C GLN A 202 -11.34 3.51 -16.01
N LEU A 203 -12.54 3.00 -15.74
CA LEU A 203 -13.55 2.78 -16.77
C LEU A 203 -13.96 4.09 -17.45
N LEU A 204 -14.30 5.12 -16.66
CA LEU A 204 -14.68 6.44 -17.18
C LEU A 204 -13.59 7.04 -18.07
N GLY A 205 -12.34 6.93 -17.64
CA GLY A 205 -11.20 7.41 -18.40
C GLY A 205 -10.97 6.66 -19.72
N ASN A 206 -11.20 5.35 -19.72
CA ASN A 206 -11.16 4.57 -20.95
C ASN A 206 -12.30 4.95 -21.90
N VAL A 207 -13.52 5.15 -21.39
CA VAL A 207 -14.68 5.59 -22.21
C VAL A 207 -14.45 6.98 -22.80
N SER A 208 -13.80 7.87 -22.06
CA SER A 208 -13.57 9.25 -22.52
C SER A 208 -12.59 9.36 -23.70
N GLY A 209 -11.91 8.27 -24.08
CA GLY A 209 -10.92 8.27 -25.17
C GLY A 209 -9.63 9.02 -24.85
N LEU A 210 -9.42 9.46 -23.60
CA LEU A 210 -8.21 10.16 -23.19
C LEU A 210 -7.08 9.14 -23.05
N SER A 211 -6.03 9.30 -23.86
CA SER A 211 -4.84 8.46 -23.80
C SER A 211 -4.02 8.75 -22.54
N PHE A 212 -4.37 8.10 -21.44
CA PHE A 212 -3.69 8.18 -20.17
C PHE A 212 -3.61 6.80 -19.52
N ASN A 213 -2.65 6.61 -18.61
CA ASN A 213 -2.54 5.37 -17.85
C ASN A 213 -3.58 5.34 -16.72
N TRP A 214 -4.82 5.02 -17.10
CA TRP A 214 -5.97 4.91 -16.18
C TRP A 214 -5.85 3.77 -15.18
N TRP A 215 -5.03 2.75 -15.46
CA TRP A 215 -4.69 1.72 -14.49
C TRP A 215 -3.97 2.33 -13.27
N ASN A 216 -3.02 3.24 -13.50
CA ASN A 216 -2.33 3.92 -12.40
C ASN A 216 -3.26 4.84 -11.61
N VAL A 217 -4.35 5.37 -12.21
CA VAL A 217 -5.38 6.12 -11.48
C VAL A 217 -6.16 5.23 -10.52
N MET A 218 -6.52 4.02 -10.96
CA MET A 218 -7.14 3.03 -10.10
C MET A 218 -6.22 2.67 -8.92
N GLU A 219 -4.96 2.38 -9.21
CA GLU A 219 -3.98 2.03 -8.18
C GLU A 219 -3.71 3.19 -7.22
N PHE A 220 -3.57 4.41 -7.74
CA PHE A 220 -3.47 5.62 -6.91
C PHE A 220 -4.67 5.77 -5.99
N SER A 221 -5.89 5.55 -6.50
CA SER A 221 -7.13 5.67 -5.74
C SER A 221 -7.19 4.68 -4.60
N LEU A 222 -6.84 3.41 -4.84
CA LEU A 222 -6.73 2.41 -3.76
C LEU A 222 -5.78 2.88 -2.67
N GLY A 223 -4.56 3.29 -3.04
CA GLY A 223 -3.58 3.76 -2.08
C GLY A 223 -4.05 5.01 -1.33
N PHE A 224 -4.67 5.96 -2.03
CA PHE A 224 -5.13 7.22 -1.46
C PHE A 224 -6.20 6.99 -0.40
N PHE A 225 -7.27 6.27 -0.72
CA PHE A 225 -8.35 6.01 0.21
C PHE A 225 -7.95 5.02 1.31
N GLY A 226 -7.09 4.02 1.01
CA GLY A 226 -6.48 3.17 2.02
C GLY A 226 -5.66 3.98 3.04
N GLY A 227 -4.89 4.96 2.56
CA GLY A 227 -4.06 5.83 3.40
C GLY A 227 -4.92 6.77 4.24
N LEU A 228 -6.01 7.29 3.68
CA LEU A 228 -7.03 8.04 4.43
C LEU A 228 -7.67 7.21 5.53
N GLY A 229 -8.07 5.97 5.23
CA GLY A 229 -8.65 5.04 6.20
C GLY A 229 -7.68 4.71 7.33
N MET A 230 -6.42 4.43 7.00
CA MET A 230 -5.35 4.20 7.97
C MET A 230 -5.08 5.44 8.84
N ALA A 231 -4.93 6.62 8.23
CA ALA A 231 -4.73 7.86 8.96
C ALA A 231 -5.94 8.19 9.85
N TYR A 232 -7.16 7.94 9.38
CA TYR A 232 -8.37 8.08 10.18
C TYR A 232 -8.31 7.16 11.39
N GLY A 233 -7.98 5.88 11.19
CA GLY A 233 -7.83 4.88 12.25
C GLY A 233 -6.83 5.30 13.34
N VAL A 234 -5.70 5.88 12.95
CA VAL A 234 -4.65 6.34 13.88
C VAL A 234 -5.01 7.66 14.56
N LEU A 235 -5.39 8.68 13.80
CA LEU A 235 -5.51 10.07 14.28
C LEU A 235 -6.79 10.33 15.09
N THR A 236 -7.75 9.42 15.05
CA THR A 236 -9.02 9.56 15.79
C THR A 236 -9.07 8.72 17.06
N ARG A 237 -7.93 8.18 17.51
CA ARG A 237 -7.82 7.43 18.75
C ARG A 237 -6.56 7.82 19.50
N GLN A 238 -6.63 7.79 20.83
CA GLN A 238 -5.44 7.80 21.66
C GLN A 238 -4.80 6.41 21.67
N TRP A 239 -3.48 6.38 21.74
CA TRP A 239 -2.69 5.15 21.68
C TRP A 239 -1.82 5.04 22.92
N PRO A 240 -1.56 3.82 23.43
CA PRO A 240 -0.80 3.65 24.65
C PRO A 240 0.67 4.05 24.43
N GLU A 241 1.44 4.18 25.50
CA GLU A 241 2.90 4.23 25.37
C GLU A 241 3.41 2.88 24.87
N THR A 242 4.19 2.89 23.80
CA THR A 242 4.59 1.66 23.13
C THR A 242 5.75 0.95 23.84
N VAL A 243 6.02 -0.32 23.52
CA VAL A 243 7.19 -1.09 24.00
C VAL A 243 8.49 -0.30 23.82
N ARG A 244 9.47 -0.49 24.71
CA ARG A 244 10.79 0.15 24.60
C ARG A 244 11.48 -0.21 23.27
N PRO A 245 12.24 0.73 22.69
CA PRO A 245 12.96 0.50 21.45
C PRO A 245 14.05 -0.57 21.61
N SER A 246 14.00 -1.62 20.79
CA SER A 246 15.08 -2.59 20.68
C SER A 246 16.06 -2.15 19.60
N ARG A 247 17.34 -1.97 19.98
CA ARG A 247 18.40 -1.58 19.05
C ARG A 247 18.58 -2.60 17.94
N VAL A 248 18.56 -3.89 18.28
CA VAL A 248 18.69 -5.00 17.32
C VAL A 248 17.51 -5.01 16.35
N ALA A 249 16.28 -4.94 16.86
CA ALA A 249 15.09 -4.95 16.01
C ALA A 249 15.04 -3.75 15.06
N ASN A 250 15.44 -2.57 15.52
CA ASN A 250 15.51 -1.38 14.67
C ASN A 250 16.56 -1.52 13.57
N TRP A 251 17.74 -2.07 13.88
CA TRP A 251 18.78 -2.31 12.88
C TRP A 251 18.35 -3.36 11.85
N LEU A 252 17.76 -4.46 12.29
CA LEU A 252 17.19 -5.47 11.39
C LEU A 252 16.08 -4.86 10.52
N GLY A 253 15.21 -4.04 11.11
CA GLY A 253 14.17 -3.35 10.36
C GLY A 253 14.73 -2.38 9.33
N LEU A 254 15.81 -1.66 9.64
CA LEU A 254 16.47 -0.78 8.68
C LEU A 254 17.08 -1.57 7.52
N ILE A 255 17.76 -2.69 7.79
CA ILE A 255 18.29 -3.58 6.73
C ILE A 255 17.14 -4.14 5.89
N PHE A 256 16.04 -4.55 6.52
CA PHE A 256 14.88 -5.08 5.79
C PHE A 256 14.28 -4.04 4.84
N LEU A 257 14.10 -2.81 5.30
CA LEU A 257 13.50 -1.73 4.52
C LEU A 257 14.42 -1.23 3.40
N PHE A 258 15.72 -1.03 3.68
CA PHE A 258 16.67 -0.39 2.77
C PHE A 258 17.46 -1.37 1.91
N PHE A 259 17.40 -2.67 2.21
CA PHE A 259 18.06 -3.71 1.42
C PHE A 259 17.11 -4.83 1.04
N ALA A 260 16.47 -5.53 1.99
CA ALA A 260 15.71 -6.74 1.65
C ALA A 260 14.54 -6.48 0.69
N ILE A 261 13.68 -5.49 0.98
CA ILE A 261 12.55 -5.14 0.10
C ILE A 261 13.05 -4.64 -1.27
N PRO A 262 13.97 -3.65 -1.36
CA PRO A 262 14.43 -3.15 -2.65
C PRO A 262 15.24 -4.17 -3.45
N ALA A 263 16.10 -4.96 -2.81
CA ALA A 263 16.88 -6.00 -3.49
C ALA A 263 15.96 -7.06 -4.10
N THR A 264 14.93 -7.48 -3.36
CA THR A 264 13.98 -8.46 -3.88
C THR A 264 13.18 -7.89 -5.05
N ASN A 265 12.71 -6.64 -4.95
CA ASN A 265 12.11 -5.94 -6.09
C ASN A 265 13.06 -5.88 -7.29
N LEU A 266 14.34 -5.57 -7.08
CA LEU A 266 15.33 -5.52 -8.15
C LEU A 266 15.47 -6.90 -8.82
N ILE A 267 15.66 -7.96 -8.03
CA ILE A 267 15.82 -9.34 -8.53
C ILE A 267 14.63 -9.76 -9.41
N HIS A 268 13.40 -9.44 -9.00
CA HIS A 268 12.20 -9.84 -9.73
C HIS A 268 11.85 -8.92 -10.90
N GLN A 269 12.25 -7.64 -10.87
CA GLN A 269 11.73 -6.62 -11.79
C GLN A 269 12.75 -6.08 -12.78
N PHE A 270 14.05 -6.26 -12.51
CA PHE A 270 15.14 -5.95 -13.43
C PHE A 270 15.60 -7.25 -14.11
N ASP A 271 14.62 -7.98 -14.65
CA ASP A 271 14.89 -9.12 -15.51
C ASP A 271 15.66 -8.66 -16.76
N LYS A 272 16.68 -9.43 -17.13
CA LYS A 272 17.56 -9.09 -18.25
C LYS A 272 16.80 -9.02 -19.57
N GLY A 273 15.79 -9.87 -19.77
CA GLY A 273 14.98 -9.88 -21.00
C GLY A 273 14.28 -8.54 -21.23
N HIS A 274 13.52 -8.07 -20.24
CA HIS A 274 12.81 -6.79 -20.32
C HIS A 274 13.75 -5.58 -20.54
N LEU A 275 14.95 -5.59 -19.95
CA LEU A 275 15.93 -4.53 -20.14
C LEU A 275 16.56 -4.58 -21.54
N VAL A 276 16.74 -5.77 -22.12
CA VAL A 276 17.18 -5.96 -23.51
C VAL A 276 16.13 -5.42 -24.48
N GLU A 277 14.86 -5.81 -24.32
CA GLU A 277 13.73 -5.30 -25.12
C GLU A 277 13.65 -3.76 -25.04
N MET A 278 13.87 -3.19 -23.86
CA MET A 278 13.96 -1.74 -23.70
C MET A 278 15.13 -1.14 -24.48
N GLY A 279 16.30 -1.77 -24.44
CA GLY A 279 17.48 -1.35 -25.21
C GLY A 279 17.25 -1.40 -26.73
N GLU A 280 16.58 -2.44 -27.21
CA GLU A 280 16.18 -2.59 -28.62
C GLU A 280 15.19 -1.50 -29.05
N ARG A 281 14.14 -1.29 -28.27
CA ARG A 281 13.14 -0.24 -28.53
C ARG A 281 13.76 1.16 -28.58
N LEU A 282 14.78 1.40 -27.77
CA LEU A 282 15.51 2.67 -27.72
C LEU A 282 16.60 2.79 -28.79
N GLY A 283 16.84 1.75 -29.59
CA GLY A 283 17.79 1.76 -30.70
C GLY A 283 19.26 1.68 -30.27
N TYR A 284 19.57 1.09 -29.11
CA TYR A 284 20.96 0.88 -28.70
C TYR A 284 21.62 -0.20 -29.55
N ALA A 285 22.83 0.07 -30.06
CA ALA A 285 23.60 -0.87 -30.90
C ALA A 285 23.96 -2.19 -30.18
N ASN A 286 24.09 -2.17 -28.85
CA ASN A 286 24.28 -3.36 -28.02
C ASN A 286 23.24 -3.40 -26.87
N PRO A 287 22.03 -3.93 -27.13
CA PRO A 287 20.96 -4.02 -26.13
C PRO A 287 21.33 -4.86 -24.89
N HIS A 288 22.12 -5.92 -25.08
CA HIS A 288 22.60 -6.74 -23.97
C HIS A 288 23.58 -5.98 -23.06
N GLY A 289 24.51 -5.23 -23.64
CA GLY A 289 25.41 -4.35 -22.90
C GLY A 289 24.64 -3.26 -22.14
N PHE A 290 23.64 -2.65 -22.79
CA PHE A 290 22.74 -1.69 -22.14
C PHE A 290 22.04 -2.32 -20.92
N ALA A 291 21.43 -3.50 -21.07
CA ALA A 291 20.74 -4.19 -19.99
C ALA A 291 21.66 -4.49 -18.79
N GLN A 292 22.88 -4.96 -19.06
CA GLN A 292 23.89 -5.23 -18.02
C GLN A 292 24.27 -3.95 -17.26
N VAL A 293 24.51 -2.85 -17.98
CA VAL A 293 24.82 -1.56 -17.37
C VAL A 293 23.65 -1.06 -16.52
N GLN A 294 22.41 -1.17 -16.99
CA GLN A 294 21.25 -0.75 -16.18
C GLN A 294 21.08 -1.59 -14.92
N ALA A 295 21.26 -2.90 -14.99
CA ALA A 295 21.22 -3.76 -13.82
C ALA A 295 22.33 -3.40 -12.82
N LEU A 296 23.55 -3.14 -13.31
CA LEU A 296 24.68 -2.72 -12.47
C LEU A 296 24.43 -1.38 -11.79
N ILE A 297 23.96 -0.38 -12.54
CA ILE A 297 23.59 0.93 -11.99
C ILE A 297 22.55 0.75 -10.89
N ALA A 298 21.51 -0.05 -11.12
CA ALA A 298 20.47 -0.25 -10.13
C ALA A 298 21.04 -0.85 -8.84
N TRP A 299 21.88 -1.91 -8.91
CA TRP A 299 22.58 -2.47 -7.75
C TRP A 299 23.49 -1.46 -7.04
N ILE A 300 24.27 -0.66 -7.77
CA ILE A 300 25.15 0.37 -7.17
C ILE A 300 24.31 1.38 -6.40
N VAL A 301 23.24 1.86 -7.03
CA VAL A 301 22.36 2.86 -6.43
C VAL A 301 21.76 2.25 -5.14
N LEU A 302 21.45 0.94 -5.10
CA LEU A 302 20.89 0.27 -3.92
C LEU A 302 21.89 0.24 -2.77
N LEU A 303 23.16 -0.07 -3.08
CA LEU A 303 24.22 -0.02 -2.09
C LEU A 303 24.42 1.41 -1.55
N VAL A 304 24.37 2.43 -2.41
CA VAL A 304 24.42 3.84 -1.98
C VAL A 304 23.26 4.16 -1.05
N PHE A 305 22.05 3.69 -1.36
CA PHE A 305 20.87 3.92 -0.54
C PHE A 305 20.92 3.23 0.82
N LEU A 306 21.42 1.99 0.85
CA LEU A 306 21.68 1.26 2.09
C LEU A 306 22.73 1.97 2.95
N ILE A 307 23.86 2.34 2.34
CA ILE A 307 24.94 3.06 3.04
C ILE A 307 24.42 4.38 3.60
N PHE A 308 23.69 5.16 2.80
CA PHE A 308 23.02 6.38 3.24
C PHE A 308 22.14 6.12 4.47
N GLY A 309 21.27 5.10 4.42
CA GLY A 309 20.38 4.76 5.52
C GLY A 309 21.15 4.38 6.79
N ILE A 310 22.21 3.58 6.67
CA ILE A 310 23.08 3.18 7.80
C ILE A 310 23.77 4.40 8.40
N LEU A 311 24.40 5.25 7.59
CA LEU A 311 25.16 6.41 8.06
C LEU A 311 24.26 7.44 8.74
N VAL A 312 23.11 7.76 8.14
CA VAL A 312 22.14 8.71 8.72
C VAL A 312 21.57 8.15 10.03
N TYR A 313 21.27 6.86 10.08
CA TYR A 313 20.74 6.25 11.30
C TYR A 313 21.77 6.16 12.42
N ARG A 314 23.04 5.83 12.13
CA ARG A 314 24.14 5.89 13.12
C ARG A 314 24.32 7.29 13.68
N ARG A 315 24.42 8.29 12.80
CA ARG A 315 24.56 9.69 13.20
C ARG A 315 23.40 10.15 14.07
N HIS A 316 22.19 9.65 13.82
CA HIS A 316 21.04 9.94 14.70
C HIS A 316 21.15 9.28 16.07
N GLN A 317 21.65 8.04 16.16
CA GLN A 317 21.90 7.40 17.45
C GLN A 317 22.96 8.16 18.26
N GLU A 318 23.98 8.72 17.60
CA GLU A 318 25.06 9.50 18.22
C GLU A 318 24.62 10.91 18.64
N ASN A 319 23.90 11.64 17.77
CA ASN A 319 23.50 13.03 17.99
C ASN A 319 22.22 13.20 18.83
N GLY A 320 21.65 12.10 19.33
CA GLY A 320 20.50 12.08 20.22
C GLY A 320 19.30 12.92 19.73
N GLN A 321 18.79 13.80 20.61
CA GLN A 321 17.52 14.52 20.41
C GLN A 321 17.51 15.50 19.22
N SER A 322 18.67 15.97 18.73
CA SER A 322 18.77 17.08 17.76
C SER A 322 18.16 16.78 16.38
N LEU A 323 18.19 15.53 15.92
CA LEU A 323 17.66 15.12 14.60
C LEU A 323 16.29 14.41 14.68
N ARG A 324 15.70 14.33 15.88
CA ARG A 324 14.53 13.47 16.16
C ARG A 324 13.29 13.84 15.36
N HIS A 325 13.03 15.12 15.14
CA HIS A 325 11.83 15.59 14.43
C HIS A 325 11.97 15.53 12.90
N SER A 326 13.20 15.34 12.40
CA SER A 326 13.53 15.38 10.96
C SER A 326 13.87 14.02 10.39
N ILE A 327 14.23 13.03 11.21
CA ILE A 327 14.68 11.72 10.71
C ILE A 327 13.59 10.94 9.97
N VAL A 328 12.38 10.83 10.52
CA VAL A 328 11.29 10.09 9.88
C VAL A 328 10.87 10.74 8.55
N PRO A 329 10.65 12.07 8.47
CA PRO A 329 10.44 12.73 7.18
C PRO A 329 11.60 12.53 6.20
N LEU A 330 12.86 12.65 6.65
CA LEU A 330 14.03 12.43 5.78
C LEU A 330 13.98 11.03 5.16
N PHE A 331 13.71 10.00 5.97
CA PHE A 331 13.57 8.63 5.47
C PHE A 331 12.35 8.46 4.56
N LEU A 332 11.21 9.10 4.84
CA LEU A 332 10.06 9.11 3.93
C LEU A 332 10.44 9.62 2.53
N TYR A 333 11.07 10.78 2.45
CA TYR A 333 11.46 11.38 1.16
C TYR A 333 12.56 10.58 0.48
N ALA A 334 13.58 10.15 1.22
CA ALA A 334 14.64 9.31 0.66
C ALA A 334 14.07 8.00 0.09
N TYR A 335 13.17 7.34 0.83
CA TYR A 335 12.50 6.10 0.42
C TYR A 335 11.56 6.30 -0.78
N THR A 336 10.94 7.47 -0.89
CA THR A 336 10.09 7.82 -2.06
C THR A 336 10.94 8.12 -3.29
N LEU A 337 12.00 8.93 -3.15
CA LEU A 337 12.93 9.28 -4.24
C LEU A 337 13.62 8.05 -4.79
N TRP A 338 14.02 7.15 -3.89
CA TRP A 338 14.54 5.83 -4.22
C TRP A 338 13.58 5.07 -5.15
N TYR A 339 12.28 5.06 -4.80
CA TYR A 339 11.29 4.32 -5.56
C TYR A 339 11.02 4.91 -6.94
N LEU A 340 10.94 6.24 -6.97
CA LEU A 340 10.77 7.00 -8.21
C LEU A 340 11.94 6.78 -9.16
N PHE A 341 13.17 6.83 -8.66
CA PHE A 341 14.35 6.57 -9.49
C PHE A 341 14.27 5.20 -10.15
N TYR A 342 13.94 4.16 -9.38
CA TYR A 342 13.75 2.81 -9.91
C TYR A 342 12.60 2.73 -10.92
N SER A 343 11.53 3.48 -10.69
CA SER A 343 10.35 3.50 -11.57
C SER A 343 10.75 4.05 -12.92
N HIS A 344 11.51 5.14 -12.91
CA HIS A 344 12.03 5.79 -14.10
C HIS A 344 13.00 4.92 -14.87
N MET A 345 13.90 4.20 -14.18
CA MET A 345 14.80 3.23 -14.81
C MET A 345 13.99 2.13 -15.52
N LYS A 346 13.04 1.51 -14.81
CA LYS A 346 12.25 0.42 -15.35
C LYS A 346 11.36 0.84 -16.53
N LYS A 347 10.81 2.05 -16.47
CA LYS A 347 9.91 2.58 -17.51
C LYS A 347 10.65 3.31 -18.63
N GLY A 348 11.98 3.37 -18.54
CA GLY A 348 12.83 4.06 -19.49
C GLY A 348 12.61 5.57 -19.56
N PHE A 349 11.96 6.18 -18.56
CA PHE A 349 11.50 7.57 -18.60
C PHE A 349 12.62 8.59 -18.83
N LEU A 350 13.83 8.28 -18.38
CA LEU A 350 15.00 9.18 -18.48
C LEU A 350 15.81 9.01 -19.77
N TYR A 351 15.47 8.05 -20.64
CA TYR A 351 16.23 7.81 -21.88
C TYR A 351 15.62 8.58 -23.06
N LYS A 352 16.51 9.10 -23.88
CA LYS A 352 16.17 9.74 -25.16
C LYS A 352 15.52 8.69 -26.09
N GLY A 353 14.39 9.04 -26.69
CA GLY A 353 13.62 8.13 -27.55
C GLY A 353 12.47 7.40 -26.85
N SER A 354 12.35 7.51 -25.52
CA SER A 354 11.17 7.01 -24.81
C SER A 354 9.91 7.81 -25.12
N PRO A 355 8.74 7.16 -25.21
CA PRO A 355 7.48 7.87 -25.37
C PRO A 355 7.21 8.77 -24.16
N PHE A 356 6.48 9.85 -24.39
CA PHE A 356 6.05 10.75 -23.32
C PHE A 356 5.12 10.02 -22.35
N GLN A 357 5.50 9.98 -21.07
CA GLN A 357 4.76 9.30 -20.00
C GLN A 357 4.32 10.34 -18.97
N LEU A 358 3.13 10.90 -19.18
CA LEU A 358 2.58 11.95 -18.31
C LEU A 358 2.46 11.48 -16.85
N GLU A 359 2.15 10.21 -16.62
CA GLU A 359 2.03 9.64 -15.28
C GLU A 359 3.32 9.75 -14.47
N GLN A 360 4.49 9.61 -15.11
CA GLN A 360 5.79 9.72 -14.43
C GLN A 360 6.08 11.17 -14.00
N LEU A 361 5.63 12.15 -14.77
CA LEU A 361 5.71 13.56 -14.39
C LEU A 361 4.78 13.88 -13.23
N LEU A 362 3.55 13.35 -13.27
CA LEU A 362 2.57 13.56 -12.20
C LEU A 362 3.04 12.98 -10.86
N TYR A 363 3.87 11.93 -10.86
CA TYR A 363 4.49 11.43 -9.64
C TYR A 363 5.36 12.47 -8.94
N TRP A 364 6.14 13.25 -9.70
CA TRP A 364 6.92 14.36 -9.16
C TRP A 364 6.03 15.49 -8.65
N VAL A 365 4.90 15.75 -9.31
CA VAL A 365 3.92 16.74 -8.86
C VAL A 365 3.33 16.32 -7.51
N VAL A 366 2.90 15.06 -7.36
CA VAL A 366 2.37 14.55 -6.08
C VAL A 366 3.43 14.60 -4.98
N LEU A 367 4.67 14.21 -5.27
CA LEU A 367 5.81 14.33 -4.36
C LEU A 367 6.03 15.79 -3.92
N ALA A 368 6.02 16.73 -4.87
CA ALA A 368 6.17 18.15 -4.57
C ALA A 368 5.03 18.67 -3.70
N VAL A 369 3.78 18.27 -3.98
CA VAL A 369 2.61 18.67 -3.19
C VAL A 369 2.78 18.25 -1.73
N PHE A 370 3.05 16.97 -1.45
CA PHE A 370 3.17 16.55 -0.06
C PHE A 370 4.47 17.06 0.59
N PHE A 371 5.54 17.30 -0.17
CA PHE A 371 6.73 18.00 0.31
C PHE A 371 6.41 19.42 0.78
N VAL A 372 5.68 20.20 -0.03
CA VAL A 372 5.22 21.54 0.33
C VAL A 372 4.28 21.49 1.54
N MET A 373 3.36 20.53 1.60
CA MET A 373 2.49 20.33 2.77
C MET A 373 3.33 20.13 4.05
N TRP A 374 4.39 19.31 3.98
CA TRP A 374 5.30 19.08 5.09
C TRP A 374 6.15 20.30 5.46
N LEU A 375 6.66 21.06 4.47
CA LEU A 375 7.41 22.28 4.75
C LEU A 375 6.56 23.33 5.45
N LEU A 376 5.35 23.60 4.94
CA LEU A 376 4.49 24.68 5.43
C LEU A 376 3.83 24.35 6.76
N LYS A 377 3.39 23.10 6.94
CA LYS A 377 2.54 22.71 8.08
C LYS A 377 3.10 21.54 8.88
N GLY A 378 4.07 20.82 8.35
CA GLY A 378 4.65 19.65 8.99
C GLY A 378 5.52 20.01 10.18
N ARG A 379 6.16 21.18 10.19
CA ARG A 379 7.13 21.60 11.22
C ARG A 379 6.55 21.97 12.59
N GLN A 380 5.25 22.27 12.67
CA GLN A 380 4.58 22.65 13.91
C GLN A 380 4.16 21.41 14.72
N ASP A 381 4.57 21.35 15.98
CA ASP A 381 4.11 20.33 16.93
C ASP A 381 2.68 20.69 17.37
N ASN A 382 1.71 19.90 16.89
CA ASN A 382 0.29 20.10 17.22
C ASN A 382 -0.15 19.03 18.22
N GLU A 383 -0.23 19.40 19.50
CA GLU A 383 -0.72 18.52 20.57
C GLU A 383 -2.17 18.02 20.33
N LEU A 384 -2.95 18.73 19.49
CA LEU A 384 -4.35 18.44 19.17
C LEU A 384 -4.55 17.49 17.97
N LEU A 385 -3.49 16.80 17.49
CA LEU A 385 -3.62 15.94 16.32
C LEU A 385 -4.59 14.78 16.56
N PHE A 386 -4.56 14.20 17.76
CA PHE A 386 -5.43 13.10 18.17
C PHE A 386 -6.79 13.60 18.66
N ALA A 387 -7.87 12.91 18.28
CA ALA A 387 -9.22 13.22 18.77
C ALA A 387 -9.47 12.68 20.19
N VAL A 388 -10.40 13.31 20.90
CA VAL A 388 -11.11 12.69 22.03
C VAL A 388 -11.81 11.43 21.53
N GLU A 389 -11.73 10.33 22.29
CA GLU A 389 -12.26 9.02 21.91
C GLU A 389 -13.73 9.11 21.48
N GLN A 390 -14.00 9.00 20.18
CA GLN A 390 -15.34 8.67 19.70
C GLN A 390 -15.54 7.16 19.84
N LYS A 391 -16.59 6.76 20.55
CA LYS A 391 -17.00 5.35 20.61
C LYS A 391 -17.59 4.96 19.25
N GLU A 392 -17.15 3.83 18.72
CA GLU A 392 -17.77 3.25 17.54
C GLU A 392 -19.15 2.71 17.92
N THR A 393 -20.17 3.05 17.12
CA THR A 393 -21.54 2.60 17.34
C THR A 393 -21.97 1.69 16.21
N TRP A 394 -22.84 0.73 16.51
CA TRP A 394 -23.41 -0.15 15.50
C TRP A 394 -24.09 0.66 14.38
N LYS A 395 -24.84 1.73 14.73
CA LYS A 395 -25.49 2.63 13.77
C LYS A 395 -24.50 3.20 12.75
N ARG A 396 -23.32 3.62 13.21
CA ARG A 396 -22.28 4.15 12.34
C ARG A 396 -21.71 3.07 11.41
N ALA A 397 -21.45 1.87 11.93
CA ALA A 397 -20.97 0.76 11.14
C ALA A 397 -21.97 0.38 10.03
N TRP A 398 -23.26 0.27 10.37
CA TRP A 398 -24.33 0.04 9.40
C TRP A 398 -24.46 1.18 8.39
N GLY A 399 -24.39 2.44 8.83
CA GLY A 399 -24.40 3.59 7.93
C GLY A 399 -23.27 3.55 6.89
N ILE A 400 -22.05 3.19 7.31
CA ILE A 400 -20.92 3.02 6.39
C ILE A 400 -21.16 1.84 5.44
N GLY A 401 -21.61 0.68 5.95
CA GLY A 401 -21.87 -0.50 5.13
C GLY A 401 -22.94 -0.26 4.06
N ILE A 402 -24.06 0.35 4.46
CA ILE A 402 -25.15 0.73 3.54
C ILE A 402 -24.63 1.72 2.50
N ALA A 403 -23.89 2.75 2.92
CA ALA A 403 -23.33 3.73 1.99
C ALA A 403 -22.40 3.08 0.94
N LEU A 404 -21.54 2.14 1.36
CA LEU A 404 -20.68 1.41 0.43
C LEU A 404 -21.51 0.58 -0.58
N ILE A 405 -22.52 -0.15 -0.11
CA ILE A 405 -23.40 -0.94 -0.99
C ILE A 405 -24.11 -0.03 -2.00
N VAL A 406 -24.68 1.08 -1.54
CA VAL A 406 -25.36 2.05 -2.41
C VAL A 406 -24.39 2.61 -3.45
N ILE A 407 -23.16 2.97 -3.05
CA ILE A 407 -22.13 3.42 -3.99
C ILE A 407 -21.82 2.36 -5.03
N LEU A 408 -21.63 1.09 -4.63
CA LEU A 408 -21.34 0.01 -5.57
C LEU A 408 -22.47 -0.19 -6.58
N VAL A 409 -23.73 -0.10 -6.14
CA VAL A 409 -24.89 -0.16 -7.03
C VAL A 409 -24.91 1.03 -7.99
N VAL A 410 -24.69 2.25 -7.50
CA VAL A 410 -24.69 3.46 -8.32
C VAL A 410 -23.59 3.42 -9.37
N ILE A 411 -22.34 3.11 -9.00
CA ILE A 411 -21.26 3.02 -9.98
C ILE A 411 -21.52 1.91 -11.00
N THR A 412 -22.11 0.78 -10.59
CA THR A 412 -22.48 -0.31 -11.51
C THR A 412 -23.52 0.18 -12.54
N LEU A 413 -24.58 0.86 -12.07
CA LEU A 413 -25.62 1.40 -12.95
C LEU A 413 -25.05 2.40 -13.95
N ILE A 414 -24.11 3.24 -13.53
CA ILE A 414 -23.44 4.17 -14.44
C ILE A 414 -22.59 3.38 -15.45
N SER A 415 -21.74 2.47 -14.98
CA SER A 415 -20.80 1.71 -15.82
C SER A 415 -21.45 0.97 -16.96
N ILE A 416 -22.58 0.29 -16.72
CA ILE A 416 -23.27 -0.49 -17.76
C ILE A 416 -24.00 0.37 -18.80
N ASN A 417 -24.21 1.67 -18.54
CA ASN A 417 -24.97 2.58 -19.41
C ASN A 417 -24.09 3.57 -20.19
N ILE A 418 -22.77 3.53 -20.02
CA ILE A 418 -21.84 4.48 -20.67
C ILE A 418 -21.01 3.85 -21.80
N HIS A 419 -21.17 2.55 -22.08
CA HIS A 419 -20.47 1.85 -23.15
C HIS A 419 -21.19 0.56 -23.56
N ASP A 420 -20.92 0.08 -24.78
CA ASP A 420 -21.46 -1.19 -25.28
C ASP A 420 -20.60 -2.43 -24.93
N GLY A 421 -19.57 -2.23 -24.10
CA GLY A 421 -18.61 -3.25 -23.65
C GLY A 421 -17.18 -2.85 -24.01
N GLN A 422 -16.22 -3.01 -23.09
CA GLN A 422 -14.82 -2.64 -23.34
C GLN A 422 -13.91 -3.84 -23.66
N PHE A 423 -12.82 -3.55 -24.37
CA PHE A 423 -11.74 -4.50 -24.58
C PHE A 423 -11.20 -5.07 -23.25
N GLY A 424 -10.93 -6.38 -23.21
CA GLY A 424 -10.51 -7.09 -21.99
C GLY A 424 -11.66 -7.36 -21.01
N TYR A 425 -12.90 -7.32 -21.48
CA TYR A 425 -14.07 -7.78 -20.75
C TYR A 425 -14.00 -9.29 -20.45
N HIS A 426 -14.45 -9.66 -19.26
CA HIS A 426 -14.60 -11.04 -18.83
C HIS A 426 -15.98 -11.26 -18.19
N GLU A 427 -16.53 -12.47 -18.35
CA GLU A 427 -17.79 -12.89 -17.74
C GLU A 427 -17.53 -13.92 -16.66
N ARG A 428 -18.12 -13.69 -15.48
CA ARG A 428 -18.05 -14.62 -14.35
C ARG A 428 -19.17 -15.66 -14.39
N PHE A 429 -20.35 -15.27 -14.84
CA PHE A 429 -21.57 -16.08 -14.81
C PHE A 429 -21.95 -16.43 -16.25
N LYS A 430 -21.37 -17.51 -16.78
CA LYS A 430 -21.81 -18.15 -18.02
C LYS A 430 -22.43 -19.49 -17.71
#